data_AF-A0A938CB20-F1
#
_entry.id   AF-A0A938CB20-F1
#
_cell.length_a   1.000
_cell.length_b   1.000
_cell.length_c   1.000
_cell.angle_alpha   90.00
_cell.angle_beta   90.00
_cell.angle_gamma   90.00
#
_symmetry.space_group_name_H-M   'P 1'
#
loop_
_entity.id
_entity.type
_entity.pdbx_description
1 polymer ?
#
loop_
_entity_poly.entity_id
_entity_poly.type
_entity_poly.pdbx_seq_one_letter_code
_entity_poly.pdbx_strand_id
1 'polypeptide(L)'
;MGTVVQGWWTRNMFKARQLALAFRAFLCVIVAQGALWLAPALGFDAPATVNVPEGAFIAGSNEAERNDAYAHDETAYGHARTRESQWHASERTRAEATTGAFAITITPITNAQYGDFLRATGRAAPGVDEPTWKRYGFVHPFERTRRHVWVDGKPPAGREAHPVVLVSHDDAEAYAAWLSAETGRRWRLPTELEWEKAARGTDGRRFPWGDAFDPSRLNSHDAGPFDTMAVGSFPSGASPYGALDMAGQVFEWTASEGNPGRFIVKGGSWDDKGCGVCRAAARHTRPAEVRHILIGFRLVLNPD
;
A
#
# COMPACT_ATOMS: atom_id res chain seq x y z
N MET A 1 -110.17 36.53 -30.24
CA MET A 1 -109.28 37.70 -30.09
C MET A 1 -107.85 37.19 -29.92
N GLY A 2 -106.92 37.59 -30.80
CA GLY A 2 -105.44 37.42 -30.75
C GLY A 2 -104.90 36.01 -31.07
N THR A 3 -104.36 35.63 -32.25
CA THR A 3 -103.04 35.93 -32.91
C THR A 3 -101.81 35.82 -31.98
N VAL A 4 -100.73 35.07 -32.30
CA VAL A 4 -99.63 35.45 -33.22
C VAL A 4 -98.62 34.26 -33.46
N VAL A 5 -98.31 33.99 -34.74
CA VAL A 5 -97.03 33.65 -35.46
C VAL A 5 -96.14 32.46 -34.98
N GLN A 6 -95.88 31.35 -35.70
CA GLN A 6 -95.22 30.99 -37.01
C GLN A 6 -93.66 30.89 -37.02
N GLY A 7 -93.12 29.74 -37.51
CA GLY A 7 -91.74 29.55 -38.01
C GLY A 7 -91.11 28.17 -37.65
N TRP A 8 -91.25 27.08 -38.42
CA TRP A 8 -90.55 26.62 -39.65
C TRP A 8 -89.20 25.86 -39.48
N TRP A 9 -89.29 24.52 -39.59
CA TRP A 9 -88.46 23.47 -40.24
C TRP A 9 -86.90 23.52 -40.33
N THR A 10 -86.28 22.55 -39.64
CA THR A 10 -85.18 21.60 -39.99
C THR A 10 -83.85 21.99 -40.69
N ARG A 11 -82.77 21.45 -40.07
CA ARG A 11 -81.51 20.84 -40.60
C ARG A 11 -80.23 21.68 -40.83
N ASN A 12 -79.17 21.20 -40.14
CA ASN A 12 -77.74 21.07 -40.46
C ASN A 12 -76.96 22.27 -41.01
N MET A 13 -75.84 22.63 -40.37
CA MET A 13 -74.71 23.31 -41.06
C MET A 13 -73.40 23.37 -40.21
N PHE A 14 -72.28 22.98 -40.86
CA PHE A 14 -70.89 23.49 -40.76
C PHE A 14 -69.75 22.78 -39.99
N LYS A 15 -68.58 22.90 -40.64
CA LYS A 15 -67.27 22.20 -40.53
C LYS A 15 -66.24 23.00 -39.69
N ALA A 16 -65.20 22.31 -39.22
CA ALA A 16 -63.75 22.58 -39.45
C ALA A 16 -62.81 22.80 -38.23
N ARG A 17 -61.75 21.96 -38.20
CA ARG A 17 -60.29 22.23 -37.96
C ARG A 17 -59.71 22.45 -36.54
N GLN A 18 -58.89 21.46 -36.15
CA GLN A 18 -57.42 21.49 -35.87
C GLN A 18 -56.82 21.58 -34.44
N LEU A 19 -55.86 20.64 -34.21
CA LEU A 19 -54.72 20.53 -33.27
C LEU A 19 -54.97 20.53 -31.74
N ALA A 20 -54.27 19.80 -30.85
CA ALA A 20 -53.33 18.67 -30.88
C ALA A 20 -53.02 18.30 -29.40
N LEU A 21 -52.97 17.01 -29.01
CA LEU A 21 -51.89 16.42 -28.18
C LEU A 21 -52.10 14.91 -27.99
N ALA A 22 -50.97 14.20 -27.91
CA ALA A 22 -50.79 12.77 -28.04
C ALA A 22 -51.14 11.97 -26.78
N PHE A 23 -51.48 10.68 -26.95
CA PHE A 23 -50.93 9.58 -26.13
C PHE A 23 -51.21 8.25 -26.87
N ARG A 24 -50.23 7.76 -27.64
CA ARG A 24 -50.20 6.37 -28.13
C ARG A 24 -49.20 5.61 -27.25
N ALA A 25 -49.69 4.66 -26.48
CA ALA A 25 -48.87 3.72 -25.74
C ALA A 25 -48.16 2.78 -26.73
N PHE A 26 -46.84 2.92 -26.83
CA PHE A 26 -45.96 1.97 -27.51
C PHE A 26 -45.44 0.99 -26.46
N LEU A 27 -45.81 -0.28 -26.59
CA LEU A 27 -45.28 -1.35 -25.76
C LEU A 27 -43.89 -1.72 -26.30
N CYS A 28 -42.85 -1.00 -25.87
CA CYS A 28 -41.46 -1.40 -26.08
C CYS A 28 -41.09 -2.45 -25.03
N VAL A 29 -41.13 -3.72 -25.41
CA VAL A 29 -40.43 -4.78 -24.66
C VAL A 29 -38.95 -4.61 -24.94
N ILE A 30 -38.26 -3.88 -24.06
CA ILE A 30 -36.80 -3.85 -24.03
C ILE A 30 -36.36 -5.17 -23.39
N VAL A 31 -35.91 -6.11 -24.21
CA VAL A 31 -35.11 -7.24 -23.71
C VAL A 31 -33.75 -6.66 -23.34
N ALA A 32 -33.57 -6.32 -22.06
CA ALA A 32 -32.28 -6.00 -21.51
C ALA A 32 -31.46 -7.30 -21.48
N GLN A 33 -30.72 -7.57 -22.57
CA GLN A 33 -29.60 -8.51 -22.51
C GLN A 33 -28.48 -7.83 -21.72
N GLY A 34 -28.63 -7.82 -20.39
CA GLY A 34 -27.51 -7.60 -19.49
C GLY A 34 -26.60 -8.81 -19.62
N ALA A 35 -25.61 -8.74 -20.51
CA ALA A 35 -24.44 -9.58 -20.38
C ALA A 35 -23.80 -9.19 -19.04
N LEU A 36 -24.08 -9.97 -18.00
CA LEU A 36 -23.23 -10.02 -16.82
C LEU A 36 -21.88 -10.49 -17.34
N TRP A 37 -20.99 -9.54 -17.64
CA TRP A 37 -19.58 -9.81 -17.78
C TRP A 37 -19.10 -10.20 -16.39
N LEU A 38 -19.20 -11.50 -16.08
CA LEU A 38 -18.43 -12.08 -14.99
C LEU A 38 -16.99 -11.81 -15.34
N ALA A 39 -16.37 -10.84 -14.66
CA ALA A 39 -14.93 -10.71 -14.69
C ALA A 39 -14.38 -12.10 -14.37
N PRO A 40 -13.45 -12.64 -15.19
CA PRO A 40 -12.88 -13.94 -14.90
C PRO A 40 -12.36 -13.93 -13.46
N ALA A 41 -12.73 -14.94 -12.68
CA ALA A 41 -12.23 -15.08 -11.32
C ALA A 41 -10.70 -15.09 -11.40
N LEU A 42 -10.05 -14.22 -10.62
CA LEU A 42 -8.59 -14.22 -10.53
C LEU A 42 -8.13 -15.62 -10.11
N GLY A 43 -7.06 -16.10 -10.71
CA GLY A 43 -6.43 -17.37 -10.32
C GLY A 43 -5.72 -17.32 -8.96
N PHE A 44 -5.82 -16.21 -8.23
CA PHE A 44 -5.16 -15.93 -6.96
C PHE A 44 -5.99 -14.95 -6.13
N ASP A 45 -5.73 -14.90 -4.82
CA ASP A 45 -6.34 -13.94 -3.91
C ASP A 45 -5.56 -12.62 -3.93
N ALA A 46 -6.22 -11.53 -4.34
CA ALA A 46 -5.61 -10.21 -4.28
C ALA A 46 -5.27 -9.84 -2.81
N PRO A 47 -4.16 -9.12 -2.57
CA PRO A 47 -3.78 -8.72 -1.21
C PRO A 47 -4.88 -7.92 -0.52
N ALA A 48 -5.21 -8.29 0.72
CA ALA A 48 -6.15 -7.54 1.54
C ALA A 48 -5.61 -6.14 1.81
N THR A 49 -6.49 -5.14 1.75
CA THR A 49 -6.15 -3.73 1.95
C THR A 49 -6.95 -3.11 3.08
N VAL A 50 -6.45 -1.97 3.56
CA VAL A 50 -7.17 -1.08 4.45
C VAL A 50 -7.23 0.33 3.88
N ASN A 51 -8.36 0.99 4.07
CA ASN A 51 -8.59 2.32 3.53
C ASN A 51 -7.94 3.40 4.41
N VAL A 52 -7.18 4.28 3.76
CA VAL A 52 -6.66 5.51 4.35
C VAL A 52 -7.42 6.68 3.73
N PRO A 53 -8.20 7.44 4.53
CA PRO A 53 -9.00 8.53 4.00
C PRO A 53 -8.11 9.65 3.45
N GLU A 54 -8.64 10.42 2.51
CA GLU A 54 -8.00 11.66 2.07
C GLU A 54 -7.86 12.66 3.22
N GLY A 55 -6.94 13.61 3.07
CA GLY A 55 -6.82 14.75 3.98
C GLY A 55 -5.46 14.89 4.63
N ALA A 56 -5.39 15.85 5.54
CA ALA A 56 -4.16 16.28 6.19
C ALA A 56 -3.67 15.30 7.26
N PHE A 57 -2.36 15.26 7.47
CA PHE A 57 -1.70 14.60 8.60
C PHE A 57 -0.39 15.32 8.95
N ILE A 58 0.11 15.09 10.15
CA ILE A 58 1.42 15.60 10.57
C ILE A 58 2.52 14.62 10.12
N ALA A 59 3.27 15.02 9.09
CA ALA A 59 4.40 14.26 8.54
C ALA A 59 5.73 14.73 9.12
N GLY A 60 6.75 13.88 9.04
CA GLY A 60 8.12 14.20 9.42
C GLY A 60 8.36 14.18 10.94
N SER A 61 9.47 14.77 11.35
CA SER A 61 9.90 14.88 12.74
C SER A 61 10.53 16.24 13.05
N ASN A 62 10.42 16.66 14.31
CA ASN A 62 11.14 17.81 14.82
C ASN A 62 12.49 17.39 15.44
N GLU A 63 13.28 18.36 15.89
CA GLU A 63 14.59 18.09 16.47
C GLU A 63 14.53 17.24 17.75
N ALA A 64 13.56 17.48 18.62
CA ALA A 64 13.38 16.71 19.84
C ALA A 64 13.09 15.22 19.52
N GLU A 65 12.23 14.95 18.55
CA GLU A 65 11.91 13.59 18.12
C GLU A 65 13.11 12.87 17.51
N ARG A 66 13.97 13.57 16.76
CA ARG A 66 15.23 12.99 16.25
C ARG A 66 16.24 12.75 17.37
N ASN A 67 16.32 13.65 18.34
CA ASN A 67 17.20 13.47 19.50
C ASN A 67 16.77 12.30 20.38
N ASP A 68 15.46 12.10 20.57
CA ASP A 68 14.91 10.94 21.25
C ASP A 68 15.24 9.64 20.49
N ALA A 69 15.16 9.66 19.16
CA ALA A 69 15.53 8.51 18.33
C ALA A 69 17.00 8.12 18.50
N TYR A 70 17.91 9.11 18.47
CA TYR A 70 19.33 8.86 18.76
C TYR A 70 19.54 8.33 20.18
N ALA A 71 18.82 8.84 21.17
CA ALA A 71 18.94 8.37 22.55
C ALA A 71 18.47 6.91 22.72
N HIS A 72 17.41 6.50 22.01
CA HIS A 72 16.97 5.11 21.96
C HIS A 72 18.04 4.21 21.36
N ASP A 73 18.59 4.59 20.20
CA ASP A 73 19.65 3.83 19.54
C ASP A 73 20.90 3.76 20.43
N GLU A 74 21.33 4.87 21.02
CA GLU A 74 22.50 4.95 21.90
C GLU A 74 22.38 4.06 23.13
N THR A 75 21.20 4.07 23.77
CA THR A 75 20.90 3.21 24.92
C THR A 75 20.94 1.74 24.52
N ALA A 76 20.41 1.41 23.35
CA ALA A 76 20.31 0.04 22.88
C ALA A 76 21.66 -0.51 22.39
N TYR A 77 22.42 0.26 21.61
CA TYR A 77 23.72 -0.14 21.07
C TYR A 77 24.88 0.05 22.05
N GLY A 78 24.73 0.92 23.05
CA GLY A 78 25.81 1.30 23.96
C GLY A 78 26.85 2.25 23.35
N HIS A 79 26.52 2.94 22.24
CA HIS A 79 27.41 3.88 21.56
C HIS A 79 26.66 4.91 20.71
N ALA A 80 27.30 6.04 20.37
CA ALA A 80 26.71 7.16 19.62
C ALA A 80 26.83 7.09 18.08
N ARG A 81 27.16 5.92 17.51
CA ARG A 81 27.41 5.79 16.06
C ARG A 81 26.25 6.27 15.18
N THR A 82 25.00 6.06 15.60
CA THR A 82 23.83 6.49 14.80
C THR A 82 23.75 8.02 14.74
N ARG A 83 24.06 8.71 15.85
CA ARG A 83 24.16 10.18 15.92
C ARG A 83 25.36 10.71 15.15
N GLU A 84 26.52 10.12 15.33
CA GLU A 84 27.75 10.48 14.59
C GLU A 84 27.56 10.33 13.08
N SER A 85 26.83 9.29 12.66
CA SER A 85 26.47 9.03 11.27
C SER A 85 25.18 9.72 10.81
N GLN A 86 24.56 10.53 11.68
CA GLN A 86 23.38 11.33 11.40
C GLN A 86 22.18 10.57 10.79
N TRP A 87 21.90 9.35 11.27
CA TRP A 87 20.88 8.46 10.67
C TRP A 87 19.49 9.10 10.54
N HIS A 88 19.09 9.93 11.50
CA HIS A 88 17.76 10.56 11.54
C HIS A 88 17.75 11.97 10.94
N ALA A 89 18.89 12.51 10.50
CA ALA A 89 18.99 13.91 10.04
C ALA A 89 18.25 14.17 8.71
N SER A 90 18.06 13.13 7.90
CA SER A 90 17.37 13.24 6.61
C SER A 90 15.84 13.21 6.72
N GLU A 91 15.30 12.95 7.92
CA GLU A 91 13.86 12.97 8.17
C GLU A 91 13.26 14.32 7.76
N ARG A 92 12.08 14.26 7.13
CA ARG A 92 11.38 15.47 6.71
C ARG A 92 11.09 16.33 7.94
N THR A 93 11.17 17.65 7.79
CA THR A 93 10.74 18.59 8.83
C THR A 93 9.28 18.32 9.19
N ARG A 94 8.98 18.29 10.50
CA ARG A 94 7.61 18.16 10.99
C ARG A 94 6.71 19.25 10.41
N ALA A 95 5.73 18.85 9.61
CA ALA A 95 4.80 19.76 8.96
C ALA A 95 3.49 19.05 8.60
N GLU A 96 2.44 19.83 8.37
CA GLU A 96 1.23 19.31 7.75
C GLU A 96 1.55 18.89 6.30
N ALA A 97 1.07 17.71 5.93
CA ALA A 97 1.07 17.20 4.56
C ALA A 97 -0.30 16.61 4.24
N THR A 98 -0.62 16.49 2.95
CA THR A 98 -1.92 15.97 2.50
C THR A 98 -1.71 14.85 1.51
N THR A 99 -2.52 13.80 1.63
CA THR A 99 -2.66 12.74 0.62
C THR A 99 -4.09 12.73 0.10
N GLY A 100 -4.29 12.22 -1.11
CA GLY A 100 -5.60 11.72 -1.52
C GLY A 100 -6.02 10.49 -0.70
N ALA A 101 -7.22 9.98 -0.95
CA ALA A 101 -7.65 8.70 -0.42
C ALA A 101 -6.92 7.58 -1.16
N PHE A 102 -6.58 6.50 -0.46
CA PHE A 102 -5.99 5.31 -1.04
C PHE A 102 -6.28 4.09 -0.16
N ALA A 103 -6.18 2.91 -0.72
CA ALA A 103 -6.08 1.67 0.04
C ALA A 103 -4.61 1.25 0.10
N ILE A 104 -4.16 0.68 1.22
CA ILE A 104 -2.81 0.11 1.36
C ILE A 104 -2.92 -1.35 1.78
N THR A 105 -2.04 -2.23 1.30
CA THR A 105 -2.05 -3.63 1.75
C THR A 105 -1.84 -3.70 3.27
N ILE A 106 -2.66 -4.52 3.94
CA ILE A 106 -2.65 -4.63 5.41
C ILE A 106 -1.26 -5.02 5.90
N THR A 107 -0.60 -5.92 5.19
CA THR A 107 0.76 -6.40 5.46
C THR A 107 1.69 -6.17 4.26
N PRO A 108 3.01 -6.33 4.42
CA PRO A 108 3.92 -6.50 3.30
C PRO A 108 3.48 -7.65 2.37
N ILE A 109 3.90 -7.57 1.11
CA ILE A 109 3.69 -8.66 0.16
C ILE A 109 4.45 -9.90 0.62
N THR A 110 3.75 -11.02 0.68
CA THR A 110 4.28 -12.29 1.16
C THR A 110 4.98 -13.07 0.05
N ASN A 111 5.80 -14.04 0.43
CA ASN A 111 6.40 -14.99 -0.50
C ASN A 111 5.34 -15.77 -1.30
N ALA A 112 4.21 -16.16 -0.70
CA ALA A 112 3.13 -16.83 -1.40
C ALA A 112 2.54 -15.97 -2.53
N GLN A 113 2.21 -14.71 -2.21
CA GLN A 113 1.67 -13.73 -3.16
C GLN A 113 2.68 -13.39 -4.27
N TYR A 114 3.97 -13.28 -3.94
CA TYR A 114 5.01 -13.09 -4.94
C TYR A 114 5.18 -14.34 -5.82
N GLY A 115 4.92 -15.53 -5.27
CA GLY A 115 4.94 -16.79 -6.01
C GLY A 115 3.87 -16.87 -7.09
N ASP A 116 2.69 -16.28 -6.88
CA ASP A 116 1.66 -16.13 -7.93
C ASP A 116 2.18 -15.32 -9.11
N PHE A 117 2.83 -14.19 -8.83
CA PHE A 117 3.47 -13.34 -9.84
C PHE A 117 4.53 -14.11 -10.65
N LEU A 118 5.40 -14.87 -9.99
CA LEU A 118 6.42 -15.66 -10.69
C LEU A 118 5.80 -16.73 -11.58
N ARG A 119 4.77 -17.43 -11.10
CA ARG A 119 4.04 -18.44 -11.89
C ARG A 119 3.36 -17.84 -13.11
N ALA A 120 2.72 -16.68 -12.95
CA ALA A 120 2.00 -16.02 -14.03
C ALA A 120 2.93 -15.42 -15.09
N THR A 121 4.10 -14.92 -14.70
CA THR A 121 4.99 -14.16 -15.58
C THR A 121 6.20 -14.92 -16.10
N GLY A 122 6.56 -16.05 -15.46
CA GLY A 122 7.78 -16.79 -15.75
C GLY A 122 9.07 -16.04 -15.38
N ARG A 123 8.97 -14.96 -14.60
CA ARG A 123 10.14 -14.21 -14.12
C ARG A 123 11.00 -15.06 -13.17
N ALA A 124 12.28 -14.68 -13.10
CA ALA A 124 13.21 -15.29 -12.16
C ALA A 124 12.81 -15.00 -10.71
N ALA A 125 13.01 -15.97 -9.83
CA ALA A 125 12.77 -15.80 -8.41
C ALA A 125 13.73 -14.78 -7.79
N PRO A 126 13.32 -14.07 -6.72
CA PRO A 126 14.15 -13.05 -6.12
C PRO A 126 15.38 -13.69 -5.45
N GLY A 127 16.52 -13.03 -5.60
CA GLY A 127 17.79 -13.55 -5.12
C GLY A 127 18.94 -12.67 -5.57
N VAL A 128 20.14 -13.00 -5.09
CA VAL A 128 21.37 -12.26 -5.38
C VAL A 128 22.54 -13.23 -5.33
N ASP A 129 23.50 -13.07 -6.22
CA ASP A 129 24.74 -13.86 -6.19
C ASP A 129 25.76 -13.29 -5.20
N GLU A 130 26.73 -14.12 -4.82
CA GLU A 130 27.75 -13.75 -3.82
C GLU A 130 28.63 -12.56 -4.28
N PRO A 131 29.12 -12.48 -5.53
CA PRO A 131 29.87 -11.31 -5.98
C PRO A 131 29.09 -9.99 -5.88
N THR A 132 27.80 -10.00 -6.25
CA THR A 132 26.93 -8.84 -6.17
C THR A 132 26.65 -8.44 -4.72
N TRP A 133 26.39 -9.42 -3.84
CA TRP A 133 26.21 -9.17 -2.42
C TRP A 133 27.45 -8.51 -1.79
N LYS A 134 28.64 -9.04 -2.08
CA LYS A 134 29.91 -8.46 -1.60
C LYS A 134 30.11 -7.03 -2.09
N ARG A 135 29.72 -6.73 -3.35
CA ARG A 135 29.78 -5.38 -3.90
C ARG A 135 28.87 -4.38 -3.20
N TYR A 136 27.73 -4.82 -2.67
CA TYR A 136 26.85 -3.93 -1.90
C TYR A 136 27.48 -3.45 -0.58
N GLY A 137 28.44 -4.20 -0.02
CA GLY A 137 29.17 -3.79 1.18
C GLY A 137 28.34 -3.80 2.46
N PHE A 138 27.30 -4.65 2.53
CA PHE A 138 26.50 -4.80 3.75
C PHE A 138 27.29 -5.49 4.87
N VAL A 139 26.89 -5.21 6.11
CA VAL A 139 27.47 -5.84 7.30
C VAL A 139 27.09 -7.32 7.42
N HIS A 140 26.01 -7.73 6.75
CA HIS A 140 25.50 -9.09 6.76
C HIS A 140 26.31 -9.98 5.80
N PRO A 141 26.81 -11.15 6.23
CA PRO A 141 27.51 -12.06 5.34
C PRO A 141 26.54 -12.70 4.35
N PHE A 142 27.04 -13.07 3.16
CA PHE A 142 26.23 -13.63 2.07
C PHE A 142 25.44 -14.87 2.50
N GLU A 143 25.99 -15.68 3.41
CA GLU A 143 25.36 -16.88 3.96
C GLU A 143 24.00 -16.61 4.60
N ARG A 144 23.76 -15.38 5.09
CA ARG A 144 22.46 -14.98 5.65
C ARG A 144 21.34 -15.01 4.59
N THR A 145 21.68 -14.87 3.32
CA THR A 145 20.70 -14.93 2.22
C THR A 145 20.11 -16.33 2.02
N ARG A 146 20.85 -17.40 2.40
CA ARG A 146 20.47 -18.80 2.11
C ARG A 146 19.08 -19.19 2.63
N ARG A 147 18.63 -18.59 3.73
CA ARG A 147 17.29 -18.85 4.30
C ARG A 147 16.13 -18.22 3.53
N HIS A 148 16.44 -17.32 2.59
CA HIS A 148 15.49 -16.58 1.78
C HIS A 148 15.52 -17.02 0.30
N VAL A 149 16.37 -17.99 -0.05
CA VAL A 149 16.55 -18.47 -1.41
C VAL A 149 15.35 -19.32 -1.83
N TRP A 150 14.83 -19.01 -3.01
CA TRP A 150 13.80 -19.78 -3.69
C TRP A 150 14.42 -20.98 -4.41
N VAL A 151 13.73 -22.11 -4.41
CA VAL A 151 14.19 -23.36 -5.06
C VAL A 151 13.09 -23.83 -6.00
N ASP A 152 13.43 -24.09 -7.26
CA ASP A 152 12.50 -24.55 -8.30
C ASP A 152 11.23 -23.69 -8.41
N GLY A 153 11.40 -22.36 -8.32
CA GLY A 153 10.29 -21.38 -8.39
C GLY A 153 9.37 -21.37 -7.16
N LYS A 154 9.73 -22.09 -6.09
CA LYS A 154 8.98 -22.11 -4.84
C LYS A 154 9.68 -21.27 -3.77
N PRO A 155 8.92 -20.58 -2.92
CA PRO A 155 9.49 -19.85 -1.81
C PRO A 155 10.18 -20.79 -0.82
N PRO A 156 11.04 -20.27 0.08
CA PRO A 156 11.63 -21.08 1.13
C PRO A 156 10.53 -21.78 1.94
N ALA A 157 10.70 -23.09 2.16
CA ALA A 157 9.68 -23.91 2.82
C ALA A 157 9.34 -23.37 4.22
N GLY A 158 8.04 -23.25 4.51
CA GLY A 158 7.54 -22.72 5.79
C GLY A 158 7.63 -21.20 5.91
N ARG A 159 7.99 -20.50 4.82
CA ARG A 159 8.07 -19.02 4.77
C ARG A 159 7.09 -18.42 3.77
N GLU A 160 6.07 -19.16 3.36
CA GLU A 160 5.06 -18.73 2.41
C GLU A 160 4.36 -17.44 2.90
N ALA A 161 4.08 -17.36 4.21
CA ALA A 161 3.45 -16.20 4.84
C ALA A 161 4.45 -15.11 5.33
N HIS A 162 5.76 -15.29 5.13
CA HIS A 162 6.75 -14.26 5.46
C HIS A 162 6.79 -13.20 4.35
N PRO A 163 7.24 -11.96 4.64
CA PRO A 163 7.46 -10.95 3.62
C PRO A 163 8.46 -11.45 2.58
N VAL A 164 8.20 -11.17 1.31
CA VAL A 164 9.20 -11.35 0.25
C VAL A 164 10.32 -10.35 0.44
N VAL A 165 11.57 -10.81 0.33
CA VAL A 165 12.80 -10.01 0.44
C VAL A 165 13.74 -10.37 -0.70
N LEU A 166 14.93 -9.74 -0.77
CA LEU A 166 15.87 -9.89 -1.90
C LEU A 166 15.28 -9.43 -3.24
N VAL A 167 14.30 -8.52 -3.16
CA VAL A 167 13.68 -7.84 -4.29
C VAL A 167 14.26 -6.44 -4.42
N SER A 168 14.55 -6.03 -5.65
CA SER A 168 14.93 -4.65 -5.97
C SER A 168 13.69 -3.75 -6.00
N HIS A 169 13.90 -2.44 -6.12
CA HIS A 169 12.80 -1.50 -6.35
C HIS A 169 12.05 -1.85 -7.66
N ASP A 170 12.80 -2.16 -8.74
CA ASP A 170 12.23 -2.54 -10.04
C ASP A 170 11.42 -3.84 -9.99
N ASP A 171 11.81 -4.80 -9.15
CA ASP A 171 11.03 -6.03 -8.95
C ASP A 171 9.67 -5.73 -8.29
N ALA A 172 9.65 -4.80 -7.32
CA ALA A 172 8.45 -4.40 -6.62
C ALA A 172 7.49 -3.62 -7.54
N GLU A 173 8.02 -2.72 -8.38
CA GLU A 173 7.27 -2.04 -9.44
C GLU A 173 6.74 -3.04 -10.49
N ALA A 174 7.54 -4.03 -10.89
CA ALA A 174 7.10 -5.07 -11.80
C ALA A 174 5.96 -5.93 -11.22
N TYR A 175 6.01 -6.25 -9.93
CA TYR A 175 4.92 -6.93 -9.22
C TYR A 175 3.66 -6.06 -9.21
N ALA A 176 3.78 -4.77 -8.89
CA ALA A 176 2.64 -3.85 -8.89
C ALA A 176 1.99 -3.68 -10.27
N ALA A 177 2.82 -3.61 -11.32
CA ALA A 177 2.35 -3.54 -12.71
C ALA A 177 1.62 -4.82 -13.14
N TRP A 178 2.14 -5.99 -12.77
CA TRP A 178 1.45 -7.27 -13.00
C TRP A 178 0.12 -7.32 -12.27
N LEU A 179 0.10 -7.01 -10.97
CA LEU A 179 -1.13 -7.03 -10.19
C LEU A 179 -2.17 -6.05 -10.76
N SER A 180 -1.70 -4.91 -11.28
CA SER A 180 -2.58 -3.96 -11.97
C SER A 180 -3.22 -4.53 -13.24
N ALA A 181 -2.44 -5.25 -14.04
CA ALA A 181 -2.94 -5.90 -15.25
C ALA A 181 -3.94 -7.01 -14.93
N GLU A 182 -3.67 -7.83 -13.92
CA GLU A 182 -4.54 -8.93 -13.51
C GLU A 182 -5.87 -8.44 -12.92
N THR A 183 -5.83 -7.46 -12.00
CA THR A 183 -7.04 -7.02 -11.33
C THR A 183 -7.80 -5.93 -12.09
N GLY A 184 -7.21 -5.33 -13.13
CA GLY A 184 -7.77 -4.16 -13.81
C GLY A 184 -7.85 -2.90 -12.93
N ARG A 185 -7.10 -2.86 -11.82
CA ARG A 185 -7.09 -1.73 -10.87
C ARG A 185 -5.68 -1.22 -10.71
N ARG A 186 -5.51 0.06 -10.35
CA ARG A 186 -4.16 0.66 -10.31
C ARG A 186 -3.46 0.39 -8.97
N TRP A 187 -2.58 -0.60 -8.99
CA TRP A 187 -1.64 -0.92 -7.92
C TRP A 187 -0.27 -0.28 -8.18
N ARG A 188 0.40 0.16 -7.12
CA ARG A 188 1.74 0.78 -7.17
C ARG A 188 2.41 0.74 -5.80
N LEU A 189 3.70 1.03 -5.73
CA LEU A 189 4.34 1.34 -4.46
C LEU A 189 3.70 2.59 -3.80
N PRO A 190 3.61 2.64 -2.47
CA PRO A 190 3.23 3.86 -1.77
C PRO A 190 4.28 4.94 -2.01
N THR A 191 3.87 6.20 -2.06
CA THR A 191 4.81 7.30 -1.80
C THR A 191 5.23 7.28 -0.32
N GLU A 192 6.35 7.92 0.02
CA GLU A 192 6.80 8.06 1.40
C GLU A 192 5.71 8.64 2.31
N LEU A 193 4.95 9.64 1.83
CA LEU A 193 3.90 10.29 2.61
C LEU A 193 2.67 9.41 2.79
N GLU A 194 2.29 8.63 1.77
CA GLU A 194 1.20 7.65 1.91
C GLU A 194 1.56 6.55 2.90
N TRP A 195 2.79 6.01 2.80
CA TRP A 195 3.28 5.03 3.76
C TRP A 195 3.28 5.60 5.18
N GLU A 196 3.79 6.82 5.36
CA GLU A 196 3.89 7.43 6.69
C GLU A 196 2.51 7.69 7.26
N LYS A 197 1.59 8.29 6.50
CA LYS A 197 0.21 8.50 6.95
C LYS A 197 -0.45 7.18 7.33
N ALA A 198 -0.30 6.14 6.51
CA ALA A 198 -0.83 4.81 6.81
C ALA A 198 -0.29 4.24 8.13
N ALA A 199 0.96 4.54 8.48
CA ALA A 199 1.60 4.10 9.71
C ALA A 199 1.11 4.86 10.94
N ARG A 200 1.02 6.20 10.87
CA ARG A 200 0.83 7.06 12.07
C ARG A 200 -0.55 7.69 12.20
N GLY A 201 -1.44 7.58 11.21
CA GLY A 201 -2.69 8.33 11.23
C GLY A 201 -2.46 9.82 11.01
N THR A 202 -3.22 10.66 11.72
CA THR A 202 -3.22 12.12 11.51
C THR A 202 -2.49 12.92 12.59
N ASP A 203 -2.25 12.35 13.76
CA ASP A 203 -1.80 13.05 14.97
C ASP A 203 -0.27 13.24 15.08
N GLY A 204 0.50 12.63 14.18
CA GLY A 204 1.95 12.76 14.19
C GLY A 204 2.66 11.88 15.22
N ARG A 205 2.02 10.80 15.68
CA ARG A 205 2.64 9.82 16.59
C ARG A 205 3.93 9.20 16.04
N ARG A 206 4.82 8.81 16.94
CA ARG A 206 6.14 8.25 16.58
C ARG A 206 6.05 6.84 16.02
N PHE A 207 5.26 5.97 16.63
CA PHE A 207 5.04 4.58 16.22
C PHE A 207 3.57 4.36 15.88
N PRO A 208 3.20 3.29 15.16
CA PRO A 208 1.80 3.03 14.78
C PRO A 208 0.83 3.03 15.98
N TRP A 209 1.28 2.51 17.12
CA TRP A 209 0.50 2.41 18.35
C TRP A 209 0.59 3.62 19.29
N GLY A 210 1.41 4.64 18.99
CA GLY A 210 1.57 5.83 19.84
C GLY A 210 3.02 6.29 19.95
N ASP A 211 3.32 7.07 20.99
CA ASP A 211 4.64 7.71 21.14
C ASP A 211 5.64 6.88 21.95
N ALA A 212 5.17 6.02 22.84
CA ALA A 212 6.02 5.16 23.65
C ALA A 212 6.49 3.95 22.83
N PHE A 213 7.81 3.73 22.80
CA PHE A 213 8.38 2.51 22.24
C PHE A 213 7.94 1.30 23.07
N ASP A 214 7.47 0.25 22.39
CA ASP A 214 7.03 -1.00 23.00
C ASP A 214 7.55 -2.17 22.14
N PRO A 215 8.60 -2.89 22.58
CA PRO A 215 9.20 -3.96 21.79
C PRO A 215 8.27 -5.16 21.61
N SER A 216 7.16 -5.27 22.36
CA SER A 216 6.20 -6.37 22.20
C SER A 216 5.25 -6.19 21.00
N ARG A 217 5.29 -5.05 20.32
CA ARG A 217 4.35 -4.66 19.25
C ARG A 217 4.94 -4.75 17.84
N LEU A 218 6.18 -5.20 17.70
CA LEU A 218 6.86 -5.32 16.41
C LEU A 218 7.83 -6.49 16.41
N ASN A 219 8.18 -6.95 15.20
CA ASN A 219 9.36 -7.77 15.03
C ASN A 219 10.59 -6.87 14.87
N SER A 220 11.46 -6.84 15.87
CA SER A 220 12.75 -6.15 15.85
C SER A 220 13.82 -6.98 16.56
N HIS A 221 15.07 -6.50 16.63
CA HIS A 221 16.09 -7.17 17.41
C HIS A 221 15.68 -7.32 18.89
N ASP A 222 14.93 -6.35 19.43
CA ASP A 222 14.66 -6.27 20.87
C ASP A 222 13.75 -7.39 21.40
N ALA A 223 12.86 -7.94 20.58
CA ALA A 223 11.92 -9.00 20.97
C ALA A 223 11.65 -10.07 19.90
N GLY A 224 12.23 -9.92 18.71
CA GLY A 224 12.05 -10.83 17.58
C GLY A 224 13.03 -12.01 17.56
N PRO A 225 12.83 -12.98 16.65
CA PRO A 225 13.69 -14.16 16.52
C PRO A 225 14.98 -13.88 15.75
N PHE A 226 15.30 -12.61 15.48
CA PHE A 226 16.40 -12.20 14.59
C PHE A 226 16.28 -12.82 13.18
N ASP A 227 15.05 -12.82 12.67
CA ASP A 227 14.65 -13.21 11.32
C ASP A 227 13.25 -12.63 11.03
N THR A 228 12.78 -12.72 9.78
CA THR A 228 11.38 -12.39 9.47
C THR A 228 10.44 -13.39 10.13
N MET A 229 9.22 -12.95 10.40
CA MET A 229 8.11 -13.78 10.83
C MET A 229 6.99 -13.77 9.78
N ALA A 230 6.00 -14.65 9.94
CA ALA A 230 4.75 -14.54 9.20
C ALA A 230 4.15 -13.15 9.40
N VAL A 231 3.66 -12.54 8.33
CA VAL A 231 3.08 -11.20 8.39
C VAL A 231 1.88 -11.15 9.35
N GLY A 232 1.68 -10.02 10.01
CA GLY A 232 0.59 -9.83 10.96
C GLY A 232 0.75 -10.56 12.29
N SER A 233 1.94 -11.06 12.61
CA SER A 233 2.24 -11.71 13.90
C SER A 233 2.10 -10.77 15.12
N PHE A 234 2.05 -9.45 14.89
CA PHE A 234 1.96 -8.42 15.92
C PHE A 234 0.68 -7.57 15.76
N PRO A 235 -0.51 -8.12 16.05
CA PRO A 235 -1.77 -7.38 15.87
C PRO A 235 -1.88 -6.16 16.79
N SER A 236 -1.22 -6.18 17.96
CA SER A 236 -1.11 -5.02 18.85
C SER A 236 -0.25 -3.88 18.28
N GLY A 237 0.51 -4.14 17.21
CA GLY A 237 1.30 -3.17 16.46
C GLY A 237 0.54 -2.45 15.35
N ALA A 238 -0.77 -2.70 15.20
CA ALA A 238 -1.58 -2.10 14.15
C ALA A 238 -1.53 -0.57 14.16
N SER A 239 -1.50 0.01 12.97
CA SER A 239 -1.68 1.44 12.76
C SER A 239 -3.11 1.90 13.10
N PRO A 240 -3.36 3.22 13.20
CA PRO A 240 -4.71 3.74 13.44
C PRO A 240 -5.75 3.31 12.41
N TYR A 241 -5.28 2.96 11.21
CA TYR A 241 -6.15 2.46 10.14
C TYR A 241 -6.26 0.94 10.13
N GLY A 242 -5.37 0.21 10.82
CA GLY A 242 -5.35 -1.26 10.84
C GLY A 242 -4.28 -1.90 9.96
N ALA A 243 -3.36 -1.11 9.39
CA ALA A 243 -2.19 -1.67 8.70
C ALA A 243 -1.22 -2.27 9.73
N LEU A 244 -0.75 -3.48 9.47
CA LEU A 244 0.17 -4.24 10.32
C LEU A 244 1.60 -4.14 9.80
N ASP A 245 2.56 -4.46 10.68
CA ASP A 245 3.99 -4.52 10.37
C ASP A 245 4.55 -3.20 9.80
N MET A 246 3.93 -2.05 10.14
CA MET A 246 4.41 -0.72 9.74
C MET A 246 5.65 -0.26 10.52
N ALA A 247 6.08 -1.04 11.53
CA ALA A 247 7.29 -0.83 12.29
C ALA A 247 7.96 -2.20 12.51
N GLY A 248 9.25 -2.31 12.21
CA GLY A 248 9.97 -3.58 12.23
C GLY A 248 9.62 -4.49 11.05
N GLN A 249 9.78 -5.80 11.23
CA GLN A 249 9.68 -6.83 10.17
C GLN A 249 10.69 -6.61 9.04
N VAL A 250 10.39 -5.76 8.07
CA VAL A 250 11.29 -5.44 6.95
C VAL A 250 11.13 -3.97 6.59
N PHE A 251 12.23 -3.37 6.14
CA PHE A 251 12.15 -2.11 5.42
C PHE A 251 11.30 -2.30 4.17
N GLU A 252 10.60 -1.25 3.77
CA GLU A 252 9.69 -1.34 2.62
C GLU A 252 10.01 -0.28 1.58
N TRP A 253 10.18 -0.73 0.33
CA TRP A 253 10.31 0.17 -0.82
C TRP A 253 9.10 1.11 -0.94
N THR A 254 9.39 2.36 -1.27
CA THR A 254 8.40 3.37 -1.64
C THR A 254 8.73 3.91 -3.03
N ALA A 255 7.75 4.49 -3.72
CA ALA A 255 7.92 5.17 -5.00
C ALA A 255 8.66 6.52 -4.89
N SER A 256 8.96 6.98 -3.67
CA SER A 256 9.59 8.27 -3.46
C SER A 256 11.10 8.19 -3.63
N GLU A 257 11.62 8.95 -4.57
CA GLU A 257 13.05 9.10 -4.77
C GLU A 257 13.65 10.02 -3.70
N GLY A 258 14.74 9.55 -3.06
CA GLY A 258 15.49 10.36 -2.10
C GLY A 258 16.62 11.15 -2.77
N ASN A 259 17.24 10.57 -3.80
CA ASN A 259 18.28 11.14 -4.67
C ASN A 259 18.24 10.38 -6.01
N PRO A 260 18.77 10.92 -7.12
CA PRO A 260 18.79 10.25 -8.42
C PRO A 260 19.23 8.78 -8.35
N GLY A 261 18.36 7.86 -8.76
CA GLY A 261 18.58 6.40 -8.77
C GLY A 261 18.47 5.72 -7.41
N ARG A 262 17.98 6.42 -6.37
CA ARG A 262 17.88 5.89 -5.01
C ARG A 262 16.54 6.22 -4.37
N PHE A 263 15.85 5.19 -3.90
CA PHE A 263 14.49 5.28 -3.37
C PHE A 263 14.45 5.22 -1.86
N ILE A 264 13.41 5.80 -1.29
CA ILE A 264 13.15 5.77 0.14
C ILE A 264 12.62 4.40 0.54
N VAL A 265 13.18 3.85 1.61
CA VAL A 265 12.63 2.73 2.36
C VAL A 265 12.22 3.18 3.76
N LYS A 266 11.15 2.58 4.28
CA LYS A 266 10.50 2.94 5.55
C LYS A 266 10.33 1.71 6.45
N GLY A 267 10.05 1.91 7.74
CA GLY A 267 9.58 0.86 8.66
C GLY A 267 10.63 0.27 9.61
N GLY A 268 11.91 0.26 9.25
CA GLY A 268 12.88 -0.55 10.00
C GLY A 268 12.70 -2.04 9.72
N SER A 269 13.43 -2.90 10.42
CA SER A 269 13.45 -4.33 10.13
C SER A 269 13.70 -5.19 11.37
N TRP A 270 13.67 -6.51 11.19
CA TRP A 270 13.79 -7.49 12.27
C TRP A 270 15.14 -7.50 13.00
N ASP A 271 16.19 -6.85 12.48
CA ASP A 271 17.50 -6.74 13.15
C ASP A 271 17.81 -5.35 13.70
N ASP A 272 16.90 -4.40 13.54
CA ASP A 272 17.06 -3.07 14.12
C ASP A 272 16.82 -3.12 15.63
N LYS A 273 17.71 -2.51 16.40
CA LYS A 273 17.72 -2.50 17.87
C LYS A 273 17.45 -1.10 18.41
N GLY A 274 16.69 -0.97 19.50
CA GLY A 274 16.24 0.31 20.05
C GLY A 274 15.18 1.01 19.19
N CYS A 275 15.16 0.68 17.88
CA CYS A 275 14.11 0.98 16.93
C CYS A 275 13.87 2.49 16.70
N GLY A 276 14.91 3.32 16.82
CA GLY A 276 14.86 4.70 16.36
C GLY A 276 14.50 4.79 14.87
N VAL A 277 14.94 3.81 14.07
CA VAL A 277 14.63 3.66 12.64
C VAL A 277 13.26 3.03 12.33
N CYS A 278 12.55 2.51 13.34
CA CYS A 278 11.20 1.94 13.17
C CYS A 278 10.08 2.95 13.41
N ARG A 279 10.43 4.20 13.76
CA ARG A 279 9.45 5.29 13.84
C ARG A 279 8.88 5.59 12.46
N ALA A 280 7.63 6.02 12.42
CA ALA A 280 6.92 6.34 11.18
C ALA A 280 7.63 7.44 10.34
N ALA A 281 8.31 8.40 10.97
CA ALA A 281 9.06 9.46 10.27
C ALA A 281 10.43 9.00 9.76
N ALA A 282 11.01 7.95 10.35
CA ALA A 282 12.34 7.47 9.98
C ALA A 282 12.36 7.01 8.52
N ARG A 283 13.50 7.22 7.87
CA ARG A 283 13.66 6.95 6.43
C ARG A 283 15.10 6.61 6.13
N HIS A 284 15.29 5.75 5.14
CA HIS A 284 16.59 5.52 4.54
C HIS A 284 16.48 5.57 3.04
N THR A 285 17.54 6.02 2.39
CA THR A 285 17.64 5.98 0.93
C THR A 285 18.51 4.81 0.51
N ARG A 286 18.06 4.00 -0.46
CA ARG A 286 18.78 2.84 -0.99
C ARG A 286 18.84 2.89 -2.53
N PRO A 287 19.94 2.46 -3.17
CA PRO A 287 20.01 2.33 -4.63
C PRO A 287 18.91 1.39 -5.14
N ALA A 288 18.30 1.71 -6.28
CA ALA A 288 17.15 0.98 -6.82
C ALA A 288 17.44 -0.51 -7.05
N GLU A 289 18.68 -0.84 -7.41
CA GLU A 289 19.15 -2.17 -7.76
C GLU A 289 19.49 -3.06 -6.56
N VAL A 290 19.51 -2.50 -5.34
CA VAL A 290 19.86 -3.25 -4.14
C VAL A 290 18.80 -4.31 -3.84
N ARG A 291 19.27 -5.52 -3.56
CA ARG A 291 18.47 -6.63 -3.04
C ARG A 291 18.98 -6.98 -1.65
N HIS A 292 18.15 -6.83 -0.62
CA HIS A 292 18.55 -7.07 0.78
C HIS A 292 17.58 -8.01 1.48
N ILE A 293 18.08 -8.81 2.43
CA ILE A 293 17.27 -9.69 3.31
C ILE A 293 16.39 -8.92 4.31
N LEU A 294 16.52 -7.59 4.34
CA LEU A 294 15.81 -6.70 5.26
C LEU A 294 14.82 -5.80 4.52
N ILE A 295 14.76 -5.88 3.19
CA ILE A 295 13.92 -4.98 2.39
C ILE A 295 12.92 -5.82 1.60
N GLY A 296 11.64 -5.58 1.87
CA GLY A 296 10.51 -6.02 1.09
C GLY A 296 9.72 -4.83 0.57
N PHE A 297 8.41 -4.99 0.41
CA PHE A 297 7.53 -3.91 -0.01
C PHE A 297 6.07 -4.21 0.34
N ARG A 298 5.26 -3.16 0.31
CA ARG A 298 3.80 -3.22 0.34
C ARG A 298 3.24 -2.36 -0.79
N LEU A 299 1.97 -2.51 -1.13
CA LEU A 299 1.36 -1.76 -2.23
C LEU A 299 0.26 -0.84 -1.76
N VAL A 300 0.01 0.20 -2.55
CA VAL A 300 -1.24 0.96 -2.49
C VAL A 300 -2.07 0.72 -3.73
N LEU A 301 -3.36 0.89 -3.53
CA LEU A 301 -4.41 0.77 -4.52
C LEU A 301 -5.10 2.12 -4.59
N ASN A 302 -5.10 2.73 -5.77
CA ASN A 302 -5.81 3.99 -5.96
C ASN A 302 -7.33 3.77 -5.86
N PRO A 303 -8.08 4.77 -5.38
CA PRO A 303 -9.53 4.75 -5.49
C PRO A 303 -9.92 4.75 -6.98
N ASP A 304 -11.00 4.04 -7.28
CA ASP A 304 -11.56 3.92 -8.64
C ASP A 304 -12.17 5.25 -9.12
#